data_AF-A0A660Y4N1-F1
#
_entry.id   AF-A0A660Y4N1-F1
#
_cell.length_a   1.000
_cell.length_b   1.000
_cell.length_c   1.000
_cell.angle_alpha   90.00
_cell.angle_beta   90.00
_cell.angle_gamma   90.00
#
_symmetry.space_group_name_H-M   'P 1'
#
loop_
_entity.id
_entity.type
_entity.pdbx_description
1 polymer ?
#
loop_
_entity_poly.entity_id
_entity_poly.type
_entity_poly.pdbx_seq_one_letter_code
_entity_poly.pdbx_strand_id
1 'polypeptide(L)'
;MFKLVTLTFLAISGGKAPASDWTLELTVRSTEPSAESVTLTFGWAEGATSGFDSGMDLPAPPSPPSGGFRAYFSASGLFPELYRDIRAIGDTTSWRLKVEGTGAVISWGSGEVREIASANGIRLLLEGKDMGDVESYSLASPGQIDITVERRTQELIGDFDGNGKVDFDDFFLFVGNFGKGSGDPGFDPAYDLDGDGKVDFDDFFIFVGNFRKR
;
A
#
# COMPACT_ATOMS: atom_id res chain seq x y z
N MET A 1 31.79 8.34 -39.63
CA MET A 1 31.79 9.33 -38.54
C MET A 1 30.50 9.10 -37.75
N PHE A 2 30.54 8.26 -36.72
CA PHE A 2 29.37 7.87 -35.94
C PHE A 2 29.09 8.93 -34.87
N LYS A 3 27.84 9.44 -34.82
CA LYS A 3 27.37 10.36 -33.78
C LYS A 3 27.23 9.60 -32.46
N LEU A 4 27.90 10.10 -31.43
CA LEU A 4 27.75 9.65 -30.05
C LEU A 4 26.36 10.10 -29.55
N VAL A 5 25.49 9.14 -29.22
CA VAL A 5 24.23 9.42 -28.52
C VAL A 5 24.54 9.35 -27.03
N THR A 6 24.43 10.49 -26.35
CA THR A 6 24.51 10.54 -24.88
C THR A 6 23.22 9.97 -24.31
N LEU A 7 23.25 8.72 -23.85
CA LEU A 7 22.19 8.18 -23.00
C LEU A 7 22.39 8.76 -21.59
N THR A 8 21.52 9.71 -21.23
CA THR A 8 21.37 10.11 -19.83
C THR A 8 20.66 8.97 -19.11
N PHE A 9 21.40 8.19 -18.32
CA PHE A 9 20.78 7.26 -17.36
C PHE A 9 20.10 8.09 -16.27
N LEU A 10 18.77 8.10 -16.26
CA LEU A 10 18.02 8.51 -15.08
C LEU A 10 18.20 7.39 -14.05
N ALA A 11 18.92 7.66 -12.96
CA ALA A 11 19.02 6.73 -11.85
C ALA A 11 17.62 6.57 -11.23
N ILE A 12 16.94 5.47 -11.55
CA ILE A 12 15.75 5.06 -10.82
C ILE A 12 16.26 4.44 -9.52
N SER A 13 16.16 5.17 -8.42
CA SER A 13 16.48 4.66 -7.09
C SER A 13 15.49 3.57 -6.71
N GLY A 14 15.85 2.30 -6.94
CA GLY A 14 15.15 1.14 -6.39
C GLY A 14 15.50 1.02 -4.91
N GLY A 15 14.92 1.90 -4.10
CA GLY A 15 14.69 1.69 -2.67
C GLY A 15 13.18 1.60 -2.47
N LYS A 16 12.68 0.87 -1.45
CA LYS A 16 11.37 1.09 -0.85
C LYS A 16 11.21 2.60 -0.77
N ALA A 17 10.33 3.17 -1.61
CA ALA A 17 10.17 4.61 -1.65
C ALA A 17 9.96 5.03 -0.19
N PRO A 18 10.72 6.00 0.33
CA PRO A 18 10.55 6.39 1.71
C PRO A 18 9.09 6.78 1.85
N ALA A 19 8.36 6.09 2.71
CA ALA A 19 7.02 6.53 3.04
C ALA A 19 7.19 7.93 3.61
N SER A 20 6.63 8.88 2.88
CA SER A 20 6.63 10.29 3.19
C SER A 20 5.25 10.67 3.72
N ASP A 21 5.11 11.92 4.14
CA ASP A 21 3.81 12.42 4.56
C ASP A 21 2.84 12.37 3.38
N TRP A 22 1.68 11.77 3.59
CA TRP A 22 0.61 11.73 2.61
C TRP A 22 -0.73 11.69 3.31
N THR A 23 -1.75 12.21 2.64
CA THR A 23 -3.14 12.08 3.07
C THR A 23 -3.98 11.66 1.88
N LEU A 24 -5.04 10.90 2.13
CA LEU A 24 -6.05 10.53 1.16
C LEU A 24 -7.42 10.93 1.67
N GLU A 25 -8.20 11.55 0.80
CA GLU A 25 -9.61 11.83 1.05
C GLU A 25 -10.49 10.66 0.59
N LEU A 26 -11.45 10.29 1.42
CA LEU A 26 -12.50 9.35 1.07
C LEU A 26 -13.88 9.98 1.30
N THR A 27 -14.80 9.70 0.39
CA THR A 27 -16.21 10.08 0.52
C THR A 27 -17.02 8.84 0.84
N VAL A 28 -17.73 8.85 1.97
CA VAL A 28 -18.68 7.81 2.36
C VAL A 28 -20.08 8.34 2.07
N ARG A 29 -20.78 7.73 1.11
CA ARG A 29 -22.12 8.15 0.68
C ARG A 29 -23.16 7.11 1.05
N SER A 30 -24.24 7.55 1.68
CA SER A 30 -25.42 6.74 1.97
C SER A 30 -26.01 6.13 0.69
N THR A 31 -26.42 4.87 0.74
CA THR A 31 -27.19 4.22 -0.34
C THR A 31 -28.67 4.58 -0.33
N GLU A 32 -29.16 5.23 0.74
CA GLU A 32 -30.54 5.68 0.82
C GLU A 32 -30.79 6.91 -0.08
N PRO A 33 -32.06 7.18 -0.44
CA PRO A 33 -32.43 8.34 -1.25
C PRO A 33 -32.05 9.71 -0.64
N SER A 34 -31.69 9.77 0.65
CA SER A 34 -31.27 11.00 1.33
C SER A 34 -30.02 11.63 0.71
N ALA A 35 -29.22 10.86 -0.02
CA ALA A 35 -27.98 11.29 -0.67
C ALA A 35 -26.94 11.90 0.30
N GLU A 36 -27.05 11.61 1.60
CA GLU A 36 -26.11 12.05 2.62
C GLU A 36 -24.71 11.49 2.34
N SER A 37 -23.69 12.31 2.60
CA SER A 37 -22.30 11.93 2.42
C SER A 37 -21.41 12.60 3.45
N VAL A 38 -20.37 11.89 3.86
CA VAL A 38 -19.34 12.38 4.78
C VAL A 38 -17.99 12.23 4.12
N THR A 39 -17.20 13.29 4.15
CA THR A 39 -15.81 13.29 3.70
C THR A 39 -14.90 13.06 4.89
N LEU A 40 -14.01 12.08 4.78
CA LEU A 40 -13.02 11.73 5.80
C LEU A 40 -11.63 11.75 5.19
N THR A 41 -10.62 12.03 6.01
CA THR A 41 -9.22 12.08 5.57
C THR A 41 -8.38 11.17 6.46
N PHE A 42 -7.50 10.38 5.88
CA PHE A 42 -6.51 9.60 6.65
C PHE A 42 -5.17 9.66 5.96
N GLY A 43 -4.11 9.30 6.67
CA GLY A 43 -2.78 9.45 6.12
C GLY A 43 -1.67 9.03 7.06
N TRP A 44 -0.46 9.00 6.52
CA TRP A 44 0.74 8.96 7.34
C TRP A 44 1.40 10.32 7.40
N ALA A 45 1.97 10.64 8.55
CA ALA A 45 2.86 11.78 8.70
C ALA A 45 3.99 11.49 9.69
N GLU A 46 5.14 12.11 9.46
CA GLU A 46 6.23 12.15 10.43
C GLU A 46 5.76 12.88 11.71
N GLY A 47 6.07 12.29 12.87
CA GLY A 47 5.70 12.86 14.16
C GLY A 47 4.25 12.62 14.60
N ALA A 48 3.40 12.01 13.76
CA ALA A 48 2.09 11.52 14.17
C ALA A 48 2.21 10.27 15.08
N THR A 49 1.15 9.95 15.79
CA THR A 49 1.01 8.80 16.68
C THR A 49 -0.14 7.89 16.24
N SER A 50 -0.48 6.86 17.02
CA SER A 50 -1.68 6.05 16.75
C SER A 50 -2.91 6.53 17.53
N GLY A 51 -2.74 7.56 18.38
CA GLY A 51 -3.80 8.19 19.14
C GLY A 51 -4.13 9.57 18.55
N PHE A 52 -4.91 10.36 19.28
CA PHE A 52 -5.26 11.71 18.84
C PHE A 52 -4.06 12.67 18.88
N ASP A 53 -3.75 13.27 17.73
CA ASP A 53 -2.69 14.25 17.54
C ASP A 53 -3.25 15.66 17.31
N SER A 54 -3.02 16.56 18.26
CA SER A 54 -3.51 17.94 18.18
C SER A 54 -2.91 18.67 16.98
N GLY A 55 -3.78 19.15 16.08
CA GLY A 55 -3.38 19.86 14.87
C GLY A 55 -3.19 18.98 13.63
N MET A 56 -3.08 17.66 13.79
CA MET A 56 -3.07 16.69 12.69
C MET A 56 -4.45 16.05 12.53
N ASP A 57 -5.06 15.62 13.63
CA ASP A 57 -6.37 15.01 13.62
C ASP A 57 -7.51 16.04 13.65
N LEU A 58 -8.70 15.59 13.23
CA LEU A 58 -9.93 16.35 13.33
C LEU A 58 -11.00 15.50 14.02
N PRO A 59 -11.46 15.87 15.23
CA PRO A 59 -12.55 15.16 15.85
C PRO A 59 -13.84 15.33 15.04
N ALA A 60 -14.67 14.29 15.02
CA ALA A 60 -16.00 14.38 14.45
C ALA A 60 -16.81 15.50 15.16
N PRO A 61 -17.65 16.25 14.42
CA PRO A 61 -18.58 17.17 15.06
C PRO A 61 -19.54 16.39 15.98
N PRO A 62 -20.14 17.05 16.98
CA PRO A 62 -21.13 16.42 17.85
C PRO A 62 -22.22 15.73 17.05
N SER A 63 -22.60 14.52 17.46
CA SER A 63 -23.61 13.71 16.77
C SER A 63 -24.93 14.48 16.61
N PRO A 64 -25.56 14.45 15.42
CA PRO A 64 -26.88 15.04 15.24
C PRO A 64 -27.90 14.41 16.21
N PRO A 65 -28.81 15.20 16.80
CA PRO A 65 -29.82 14.68 17.74
C PRO A 65 -30.78 13.64 17.13
N SER A 66 -30.93 13.63 15.81
CA SER A 66 -31.93 12.82 15.09
C SER A 66 -31.42 11.45 14.60
N GLY A 67 -30.19 11.05 14.94
CA GLY A 67 -29.67 9.72 14.59
C GLY A 67 -29.59 9.45 13.07
N GLY A 68 -29.04 10.40 12.31
CA GLY A 68 -28.87 10.32 10.86
C GLY A 68 -27.68 9.49 10.39
N PHE A 69 -27.40 9.53 9.09
CA PHE A 69 -26.23 8.89 8.49
C PHE A 69 -24.93 9.46 9.09
N ARG A 70 -24.03 8.58 9.53
CA ARG A 70 -22.74 8.97 10.11
C ARG A 70 -21.63 8.08 9.56
N ALA A 71 -20.47 8.68 9.32
CA ALA A 71 -19.24 7.95 9.09
C ALA A 71 -18.09 8.64 9.82
N TYR A 72 -17.19 7.86 10.42
CA TYR A 72 -16.03 8.38 11.15
C TYR A 72 -14.97 7.29 11.34
N PHE A 73 -13.72 7.70 11.54
CA PHE A 73 -12.68 6.79 12.04
C PHE A 73 -12.82 6.60 13.54
N SER A 74 -12.82 5.34 13.98
CA SER A 74 -12.84 4.98 15.39
C SER A 74 -11.42 5.05 15.94
N ALA A 75 -11.20 5.94 16.91
CA ALA A 75 -9.94 6.13 17.62
C ALA A 75 -10.09 5.79 19.10
N SER A 76 -8.96 5.70 19.80
CA SER A 76 -8.92 5.55 21.26
C SER A 76 -8.60 6.89 21.92
N GLY A 77 -9.01 7.07 23.17
CA GLY A 77 -8.69 8.27 23.96
C GLY A 77 -9.82 9.29 24.01
N LEU A 78 -9.46 10.57 24.13
CA LEU A 78 -10.39 11.67 24.41
C LEU A 78 -11.38 11.93 23.26
N PHE A 79 -10.96 11.70 22.02
CA PHE A 79 -11.78 11.86 20.82
C PHE A 79 -11.90 10.49 20.12
N PRO A 80 -12.95 9.71 20.43
CA PRO A 80 -13.11 8.35 19.88
C PRO A 80 -13.61 8.33 18.43
N GLU A 81 -14.04 9.47 17.90
CA GLU A 81 -14.57 9.61 16.56
C GLU A 81 -13.82 10.74 15.83
N LEU A 82 -13.21 10.43 14.70
CA LEU A 82 -12.40 11.37 13.94
C LEU A 82 -12.88 11.48 12.49
N TYR A 83 -12.90 12.71 11.97
CA TYR A 83 -13.06 13.01 10.54
C TYR A 83 -11.72 13.04 9.81
N ARG A 84 -10.64 13.30 10.55
CA ARG A 84 -9.27 13.13 10.08
C ARG A 84 -8.46 12.39 11.12
N ASP A 85 -7.82 11.30 10.69
CA ASP A 85 -6.97 10.43 11.53
C ASP A 85 -5.64 10.22 10.80
N ILE A 86 -4.61 10.95 11.22
CA ILE A 86 -3.25 10.87 10.68
C ILE A 86 -2.41 10.03 11.63
N ARG A 87 -1.69 9.05 11.08
CA ARG A 87 -0.93 8.10 11.89
C ARG A 87 0.56 8.12 11.58
N ALA A 88 1.33 7.64 12.54
CA ALA A 88 2.77 7.45 12.36
C ALA A 88 3.07 6.63 11.09
N ILE A 89 4.09 7.05 10.33
CA ILE A 89 4.64 6.27 9.22
C ILE A 89 5.09 4.89 9.74
N GLY A 90 4.64 3.82 9.09
CA GLY A 90 4.95 2.45 9.49
C GLY A 90 5.07 1.48 8.32
N ASP A 91 5.06 0.19 8.65
CA ASP A 91 4.98 -0.90 7.67
C ASP A 91 3.54 -1.30 7.38
N THR A 92 2.70 -1.36 8.40
CA THR A 92 1.26 -1.62 8.26
C THR A 92 0.50 -0.74 9.26
N THR A 93 -0.62 -0.16 8.84
CA THR A 93 -1.50 0.64 9.68
C THR A 93 -2.94 0.46 9.24
N SER A 94 -3.85 0.30 10.21
CA SER A 94 -5.28 0.07 9.92
C SER A 94 -6.17 1.10 10.60
N TRP A 95 -7.00 1.78 9.81
CA TRP A 95 -8.06 2.67 10.28
C TRP A 95 -9.38 1.94 10.31
N ARG A 96 -10.08 1.99 11.45
CA ARG A 96 -11.42 1.42 11.56
C ARG A 96 -12.45 2.47 11.16
N LEU A 97 -12.93 2.40 9.93
CA LEU A 97 -14.04 3.23 9.47
C LEU A 97 -15.36 2.64 9.99
N LYS A 98 -16.12 3.42 10.74
CA LYS A 98 -17.49 3.08 11.14
C LYS A 98 -18.50 3.83 10.28
N VAL A 99 -19.57 3.15 9.91
CA VAL A 99 -20.71 3.68 9.14
C VAL A 99 -22.00 3.31 9.88
N GLU A 100 -22.79 4.31 10.24
CA GLU A 100 -24.06 4.16 10.95
C GLU A 100 -25.24 4.64 10.10
N GLY A 101 -26.43 4.04 10.31
CA GLY A 101 -27.68 4.41 9.63
C GLY A 101 -28.09 3.41 8.56
N THR A 102 -27.36 3.32 7.44
CA THR A 102 -27.65 2.43 6.29
C THR A 102 -26.36 1.89 5.66
N GLY A 103 -26.49 1.14 4.55
CA GLY A 103 -25.36 0.82 3.68
C GLY A 103 -24.74 2.08 3.07
N ALA A 104 -23.52 1.94 2.57
CA ALA A 104 -22.79 3.06 2.00
C ALA A 104 -21.91 2.66 0.83
N VAL A 105 -21.64 3.61 -0.04
CA VAL A 105 -20.57 3.53 -1.04
C VAL A 105 -19.42 4.40 -0.55
N ILE A 106 -18.26 3.80 -0.40
CA ILE A 106 -17.00 4.49 -0.09
C ILE A 106 -16.30 4.73 -1.42
N SER A 107 -15.89 5.95 -1.71
CA SER A 107 -15.21 6.32 -2.96
C SER A 107 -14.02 7.23 -2.71
N TRP A 108 -13.06 7.18 -3.62
CA TRP A 108 -11.82 7.96 -3.58
C TRP A 108 -11.35 8.25 -5.01
N GLY A 109 -10.37 9.15 -5.17
CA GLY A 109 -9.71 9.35 -6.46
C GLY A 109 -8.78 8.18 -6.77
N SER A 110 -9.14 7.28 -7.69
CA SER A 110 -8.27 6.14 -8.06
C SER A 110 -6.91 6.59 -8.60
N GLY A 111 -6.85 7.70 -9.34
CA GLY A 111 -5.60 8.33 -9.76
C GLY A 111 -4.74 8.78 -8.58
N GLU A 112 -5.35 9.42 -7.57
CA GLU A 112 -4.67 9.85 -6.35
C GLU A 112 -4.15 8.66 -5.54
N VAL A 113 -4.94 7.60 -5.39
CA VAL A 113 -4.48 6.36 -4.74
C VAL A 113 -3.28 5.78 -5.46
N ARG A 114 -3.27 5.74 -6.79
CA ARG A 114 -2.12 5.25 -7.57
C ARG A 114 -0.88 6.13 -7.39
N GLU A 115 -1.05 7.44 -7.42
CA GLU A 115 0.04 8.40 -7.23
C GLU A 115 0.65 8.26 -5.83
N ILE A 116 -0.17 8.26 -4.78
CA ILE A 116 0.28 8.07 -3.40
C ILE A 116 0.93 6.68 -3.22
N ALA A 117 0.29 5.62 -3.72
CA ALA A 117 0.81 4.26 -3.63
C ALA A 117 2.17 4.10 -4.29
N SER A 118 2.34 4.67 -5.49
CA SER A 118 3.59 4.66 -6.24
C SER A 118 4.66 5.50 -5.55
N ALA A 119 4.33 6.72 -5.13
CA ALA A 119 5.26 7.65 -4.50
C ALA A 119 5.77 7.17 -3.14
N ASN A 120 4.96 6.42 -2.39
CA ASN A 120 5.28 5.97 -1.04
C ASN A 120 5.59 4.47 -0.93
N GLY A 121 5.50 3.73 -2.04
CA GLY A 121 5.69 2.29 -2.06
C GLY A 121 4.71 1.59 -1.11
N ILE A 122 3.42 1.89 -1.22
CA ILE A 122 2.34 1.34 -0.37
C ILE A 122 1.22 0.70 -1.19
N ARG A 123 0.33 -0.02 -0.52
CA ARG A 123 -0.98 -0.45 -1.03
C ARG A 123 -2.06 -0.01 -0.06
N LEU A 124 -3.22 0.33 -0.62
CA LEU A 124 -4.44 0.58 0.13
C LEU A 124 -5.31 -0.67 0.01
N LEU A 125 -5.64 -1.28 1.14
CA LEU A 125 -6.44 -2.49 1.23
C LEU A 125 -7.74 -2.22 1.97
N LEU A 126 -8.87 -2.63 1.40
CA LEU A 126 -10.15 -2.73 2.10
C LEU A 126 -10.54 -4.21 2.15
N GLU A 127 -10.67 -4.76 3.36
CA GLU A 127 -10.89 -6.20 3.60
C GLU A 127 -9.88 -7.10 2.85
N GLY A 128 -8.62 -6.65 2.74
CA GLY A 128 -7.55 -7.37 2.06
C GLY A 128 -7.55 -7.25 0.53
N LYS A 129 -8.54 -6.58 -0.07
CA LYS A 129 -8.56 -6.30 -1.52
C LYS A 129 -7.78 -5.01 -1.80
N ASP A 130 -6.89 -5.04 -2.80
CA ASP A 130 -6.13 -3.87 -3.25
C ASP A 130 -7.04 -2.87 -3.99
N MET A 131 -7.03 -1.62 -3.54
CA MET A 131 -7.86 -0.53 -4.04
C MET A 131 -7.18 0.33 -5.12
N GLY A 132 -5.94 0.03 -5.51
CA GLY A 132 -5.18 0.85 -6.47
C GLY A 132 -5.85 1.04 -7.83
N ASP A 133 -6.68 0.08 -8.27
CA ASP A 133 -7.41 0.13 -9.54
C ASP A 133 -8.94 0.16 -9.37
N VAL A 134 -9.38 0.39 -8.14
CA VAL A 134 -10.80 0.42 -7.75
C VAL A 134 -11.17 1.86 -7.42
N GLU A 135 -12.35 2.31 -7.84
CA GLU A 135 -12.82 3.69 -7.59
C GLU A 135 -13.76 3.79 -6.39
N SER A 136 -14.37 2.66 -6.02
CA SER A 136 -15.30 2.60 -4.88
C SER A 136 -15.44 1.20 -4.30
N TYR A 137 -15.89 1.15 -3.05
CA TYR A 137 -16.24 -0.06 -2.32
C TYR A 137 -17.65 0.08 -1.73
N SER A 138 -18.52 -0.89 -1.99
CA SER A 138 -19.90 -0.89 -1.47
C SER A 138 -20.01 -1.71 -0.18
N LEU A 139 -20.46 -1.05 0.88
CA LEU A 139 -20.80 -1.68 2.15
C LEU A 139 -22.32 -1.89 2.21
N ALA A 140 -22.77 -3.15 2.12
CA ALA A 140 -24.19 -3.50 1.95
C ALA A 140 -25.07 -3.22 3.18
N SER A 141 -24.47 -3.09 4.38
CA SER A 141 -25.16 -2.77 5.63
C SER A 141 -24.34 -1.78 6.44
N PRO A 142 -24.94 -1.01 7.37
CA PRO A 142 -24.16 -0.28 8.36
C PRO A 142 -23.22 -1.23 9.09
N GLY A 143 -22.08 -0.72 9.53
CA GLY A 143 -21.06 -1.55 10.15
C GLY A 143 -19.72 -0.85 10.24
N GLN A 144 -18.66 -1.66 10.21
CA GLN A 144 -17.30 -1.18 10.21
C GLN A 144 -16.50 -1.89 9.12
N ILE A 145 -15.53 -1.18 8.57
CA ILE A 145 -14.54 -1.74 7.65
C ILE A 145 -13.17 -1.25 8.08
N ASP A 146 -12.20 -2.16 8.06
CA ASP A 146 -10.80 -1.80 8.31
C ASP A 146 -10.16 -1.39 6.97
N ILE A 147 -9.69 -0.16 6.91
CA ILE A 147 -8.87 0.39 5.84
C ILE A 147 -7.43 0.18 6.24
N THR A 148 -6.72 -0.69 5.53
CA THR A 148 -5.32 -1.00 5.83
C THR A 148 -4.42 -0.38 4.78
N VAL A 149 -3.41 0.35 5.25
CA VAL A 149 -2.27 0.71 4.42
C VAL A 149 -1.10 -0.13 4.84
N GLU A 150 -0.46 -0.74 3.86
CA GLU A 150 0.78 -1.47 4.07
C GLU A 150 1.82 -1.02 3.06
N ARG A 151 3.08 -1.05 3.46
CA ARG A 151 4.18 -0.89 2.52
C ARG A 151 4.13 -2.06 1.54
N ARG A 152 4.29 -1.76 0.25
CA ARG A 152 4.68 -2.77 -0.72
C ARG A 152 6.02 -3.31 -0.24
N THR A 153 6.02 -4.56 0.21
CA THR A 153 7.12 -5.45 -0.11
C THR A 153 7.03 -5.61 -1.62
N GLN A 154 7.70 -4.73 -2.36
CA GLN A 154 7.96 -5.06 -3.76
C GLN A 154 8.78 -6.34 -3.68
N GLU A 155 8.24 -7.46 -4.20
CA GLU A 155 9.06 -8.64 -4.44
C GLU A 155 10.15 -8.17 -5.39
N LEU A 156 11.31 -7.85 -4.82
CA LEU A 156 12.46 -7.47 -5.60
C LEU A 156 12.88 -8.75 -6.30
N ILE A 157 12.88 -8.73 -7.63
CA ILE A 157 13.35 -9.87 -8.42
C ILE A 157 14.78 -10.17 -7.96
N GLY A 158 14.98 -11.34 -7.35
CA GLY A 158 16.24 -11.75 -6.76
C GLY A 158 16.38 -11.59 -5.24
N ASP A 159 15.38 -11.08 -4.51
CA ASP A 159 15.32 -11.10 -3.04
C ASP A 159 14.73 -12.46 -2.60
N PHE A 160 15.62 -13.45 -2.52
CA PHE A 160 15.25 -14.85 -2.33
C PHE A 160 15.01 -15.18 -0.85
N ASP A 161 15.56 -14.41 0.08
CA ASP A 161 15.30 -14.59 1.52
C ASP A 161 14.16 -13.72 2.06
N GLY A 162 13.63 -12.80 1.25
CA GLY A 162 12.48 -11.95 1.56
C GLY A 162 12.80 -10.82 2.53
N ASN A 163 14.07 -10.45 2.67
CA ASN A 163 14.51 -9.43 3.63
C ASN A 163 14.38 -7.98 3.09
N GLY A 164 13.88 -7.80 1.87
CA GLY A 164 13.61 -6.51 1.24
C GLY A 164 14.81 -5.86 0.57
N LYS A 165 15.89 -6.59 0.30
CA LYS A 165 17.08 -6.13 -0.45
C LYS A 165 17.59 -7.28 -1.31
N VAL A 166 18.17 -6.97 -2.47
CA VAL A 166 18.89 -7.96 -3.30
C VAL A 166 20.38 -7.80 -3.05
N ASP A 167 20.99 -8.70 -2.29
CA ASP A 167 22.41 -8.61 -1.94
C ASP A 167 23.17 -9.96 -1.92
N PHE A 168 24.29 -10.00 -1.20
CA PHE A 168 25.16 -11.17 -1.18
C PHE A 168 24.52 -12.37 -0.47
N ASP A 169 23.57 -12.14 0.44
CA ASP A 169 22.86 -13.24 1.11
C ASP A 169 21.97 -13.97 0.08
N ASP A 170 21.28 -13.23 -0.79
CA ASP A 170 20.51 -13.76 -1.92
C ASP A 170 21.39 -14.45 -2.96
N PHE A 171 22.60 -13.94 -3.19
CA PHE A 171 23.55 -14.56 -4.12
C PHE A 171 23.89 -16.00 -3.69
N PHE A 172 24.03 -16.27 -2.39
CA PHE A 172 24.29 -17.64 -1.93
C PHE A 172 23.08 -18.56 -2.13
N LEU A 173 21.86 -18.04 -2.00
CA LEU A 173 20.63 -18.78 -2.31
C LEU A 173 20.52 -19.08 -3.81
N PHE A 174 20.85 -18.11 -4.66
CA PHE A 174 20.89 -18.26 -6.12
C PHE A 174 21.91 -19.34 -6.53
N VAL A 175 23.15 -19.23 -6.05
CA VAL A 175 24.22 -20.21 -6.36
C VAL A 175 23.86 -21.62 -5.88
N GLY A 176 23.13 -21.75 -4.77
CA GLY A 176 22.63 -23.04 -4.30
C GLY A 176 21.64 -23.74 -5.24
N ASN A 177 21.01 -22.99 -6.16
CA ASN A 177 20.07 -23.49 -7.14
C ASN A 177 20.59 -23.46 -8.59
N PHE A 178 21.75 -22.86 -8.81
CA PHE A 178 22.36 -22.72 -10.13
C PHE A 178 22.60 -24.06 -10.83
N GLY A 179 22.25 -24.13 -12.11
CA GLY A 179 22.38 -25.30 -12.97
C GLY A 179 21.24 -26.31 -12.90
N LYS A 180 20.22 -26.10 -12.04
CA LYS A 180 19.01 -26.93 -11.99
C LYS A 180 18.04 -26.54 -13.10
N GLY A 181 17.38 -27.51 -13.70
CA GLY A 181 16.25 -27.29 -14.61
C GLY A 181 14.96 -27.92 -14.12
N SER A 182 13.85 -27.57 -14.75
CA SER A 182 12.49 -28.05 -14.43
C SER A 182 12.30 -29.58 -14.36
N GLY A 183 13.24 -30.36 -14.91
CA GLY A 183 13.28 -31.82 -14.81
C GLY A 183 14.06 -32.37 -13.60
N ASP A 184 14.80 -31.54 -12.87
CA ASP A 184 15.68 -31.97 -11.79
C ASP A 184 14.98 -31.98 -10.43
N PRO A 185 15.22 -32.99 -9.58
CA PRO A 185 14.75 -32.99 -8.21
C PRO A 185 15.26 -31.76 -7.44
N GLY A 186 14.33 -30.96 -6.91
CA GLY A 186 14.65 -29.76 -6.16
C GLY A 186 14.93 -28.52 -7.00
N PHE A 187 14.52 -28.51 -8.27
CA PHE A 187 14.29 -27.27 -9.01
C PHE A 187 13.20 -26.43 -8.32
N ASP A 188 13.47 -25.14 -8.20
CA ASP A 188 12.56 -24.16 -7.64
C ASP A 188 12.39 -23.03 -8.68
N PRO A 189 11.19 -22.86 -9.27
CA PRO A 189 10.91 -21.82 -10.26
C PRO A 189 11.17 -20.40 -9.77
N ALA A 190 11.28 -20.17 -8.46
CA ALA A 190 11.60 -18.83 -7.94
C ALA A 190 12.98 -18.33 -8.40
N TYR A 191 13.91 -19.24 -8.73
CA TYR A 191 15.27 -18.91 -9.16
C TYR A 191 15.45 -18.84 -10.69
N ASP A 192 14.44 -19.27 -11.45
CA ASP A 192 14.32 -19.16 -12.91
C ASP A 192 13.62 -17.83 -13.20
N LEU A 193 14.42 -16.77 -13.30
CA LEU A 193 13.99 -15.37 -13.36
C LEU A 193 13.54 -14.95 -14.76
N ASP A 194 13.99 -15.64 -15.81
CA ASP A 194 13.55 -15.39 -17.19
C ASP A 194 12.41 -16.34 -17.64
N GLY A 195 12.19 -17.43 -16.91
CA GLY A 195 11.11 -18.39 -17.12
C GLY A 195 11.40 -19.43 -18.21
N ASP A 196 12.67 -19.65 -18.59
CA ASP A 196 13.05 -20.61 -19.64
C ASP A 196 13.04 -22.08 -19.17
N GLY A 197 12.82 -22.30 -17.87
CA GLY A 197 12.78 -23.61 -17.25
C GLY A 197 14.12 -24.09 -16.71
N LYS A 198 15.13 -23.20 -16.58
CA LYS A 198 16.45 -23.46 -16.00
C LYS A 198 16.88 -22.31 -15.10
N VAL A 199 17.84 -22.58 -14.22
CA VAL A 199 18.54 -21.57 -13.43
C VAL A 199 19.97 -21.46 -13.95
N ASP A 200 20.28 -20.47 -14.77
CA ASP A 200 21.60 -20.31 -15.38
C ASP A 200 22.11 -18.85 -15.46
N PHE A 201 23.02 -18.58 -16.39
CA PHE A 201 23.65 -17.26 -16.50
C PHE A 201 22.68 -16.18 -16.99
N ASP A 202 21.62 -16.55 -17.73
CA ASP A 202 20.63 -15.58 -18.18
C ASP A 202 19.82 -15.06 -16.97
N ASP A 203 19.46 -15.93 -16.03
CA ASP A 203 18.89 -15.54 -14.73
C ASP A 203 19.87 -14.73 -13.89
N PHE A 204 21.16 -15.10 -13.92
CA PHE A 204 22.19 -14.36 -13.20
C PHE A 204 22.29 -12.90 -13.67
N PHE A 205 22.12 -12.62 -14.97
CA PHE A 205 22.11 -11.24 -15.47
C PHE A 205 20.88 -10.47 -15.00
N ILE A 206 19.73 -11.11 -14.85
CA ILE A 206 18.53 -10.50 -14.25
C ILE A 206 18.77 -10.23 -12.76
N PHE A 207 19.31 -11.21 -12.02
CA PHE A 207 19.67 -11.07 -10.61
C PHE A 207 20.66 -9.91 -10.39
N VAL A 208 21.77 -9.88 -11.12
CA VAL A 208 22.77 -8.80 -11.00
C VAL A 208 22.20 -7.45 -11.45
N GLY A 209 21.32 -7.45 -12.44
CA GLY A 209 20.55 -6.27 -12.85
C GLY A 209 19.67 -5.70 -11.73
N ASN A 210 19.35 -6.51 -10.71
CA ASN A 210 18.62 -6.11 -9.51
C ASN A 210 19.51 -5.96 -8.26
N PHE A 211 20.80 -6.28 -8.34
CA PHE A 211 21.71 -6.24 -7.19
C PHE A 211 21.84 -4.83 -6.58
N ARG A 212 21.82 -4.76 -5.24
CA ARG A 212 21.77 -3.53 -4.43
C ARG A 212 20.50 -2.69 -4.57
N LYS A 213 19.46 -3.19 -5.25
CA LYS A 213 18.11 -2.62 -5.13
C LYS A 213 17.50 -2.99 -3.78
N ARG A 214 16.63 -2.13 -3.28
CA ARG A 214 15.95 -2.14 -1.99
C ARG A 214 14.52 -1.65 -2.16
#